data_AF-A0A536EIA9-F1
#
_entry.id   AF-A0A536EIA9-F1
#
_cell.length_a   1.000
_cell.length_b   1.000
_cell.length_c   1.000
_cell.angle_alpha   90.00
_cell.angle_beta   90.00
_cell.angle_gamma   90.00
#
_symmetry.space_group_name_H-M   'P 1'
#
loop_
_entity.id
_entity.type
_entity.pdbx_description
1 polymer ?
#
loop_
_entity_poly.entity_id
_entity_poly.type
_entity_poly.pdbx_seq_one_letter_code
_entity_poly.pdbx_strand_id
1 'polypeptide(L)'
;MWGPIAGRDLPGLCDRVCALLEASGAVIAVCDVCGVVTNAVTVDALARLQLAARRHGCQVRLRGASDDLRDLVAFMGLQDVVV
;
A
#
# COMPACT_ATOMS: atom_id res chain seq x y z
N MET A 1 3.90 10.06 -13.43
CA MET A 1 2.98 11.08 -12.90
C MET A 1 2.06 10.36 -11.91
N TRP A 2 2.43 10.31 -10.63
CA TRP A 2 1.58 9.70 -9.60
C TRP A 2 1.26 10.75 -8.55
N GLY A 3 -0.04 10.98 -8.34
CA GLY A 3 -0.58 11.85 -7.30
C GLY A 3 -0.91 11.04 -6.03
N PRO A 4 -1.24 11.73 -4.92
CA PRO A 4 -1.50 11.10 -3.63
C PRO A 4 -2.66 10.10 -3.72
N ILE A 5 -2.48 8.92 -3.14
CA ILE A 5 -3.49 7.84 -3.14
C ILE A 5 -4.60 8.22 -2.15
N ALA A 6 -5.79 8.59 -2.61
CA ALA A 6 -6.92 8.78 -1.70
C ALA A 6 -7.48 7.41 -1.25
N GLY A 7 -7.96 7.31 0.00
CA GLY A 7 -8.55 6.10 0.59
C GLY A 7 -9.59 5.37 -0.28
N ARG A 8 -10.35 6.15 -1.06
CA ARG A 8 -11.39 5.70 -2.00
C ARG A 8 -10.85 4.99 -3.24
N ASP A 9 -9.60 5.20 -3.60
CA ASP A 9 -8.99 4.64 -4.81
C ASP A 9 -8.34 3.28 -4.54
N LEU A 10 -8.18 2.88 -3.27
CA LEU A 10 -7.47 1.65 -2.89
C LEU A 10 -8.08 0.33 -3.42
N PRO A 11 -9.41 0.12 -3.47
CA PRO A 11 -9.95 -1.15 -3.97
C PRO A 11 -9.54 -1.43 -5.43
N GLY A 12 -9.53 -0.40 -6.28
CA GLY A 12 -9.06 -0.49 -7.67
C GLY A 12 -7.54 -0.35 -7.82
N LEU A 13 -6.85 0.09 -6.76
CA LEU A 13 -5.40 0.25 -6.75
C LEU A 13 -4.70 -1.10 -6.70
N CYS A 14 -5.22 -2.08 -5.95
CA CYS A 14 -4.67 -3.45 -5.90
C CYS A 14 -4.54 -4.04 -7.30
N ASP A 15 -5.64 -4.07 -8.05
CA ASP A 15 -5.66 -4.67 -9.39
C ASP A 15 -4.74 -3.92 -10.36
N ARG A 16 -4.72 -2.58 -10.27
CA ARG A 16 -3.82 -1.76 -11.10
C ARG A 16 -2.35 -1.97 -10.75
N VAL A 17 -2.01 -2.10 -9.47
CA VAL A 17 -0.64 -2.36 -9.01
C VAL A 17 -0.22 -3.76 -9.42
N CYS A 18 -1.06 -4.78 -9.25
CA CYS A 18 -0.80 -6.13 -9.74
C CYS A 18 -0.58 -6.15 -11.26
N ALA A 19 -1.45 -5.50 -12.04
CA ALA A 19 -1.29 -5.43 -13.49
C ALA A 19 -0.01 -4.68 -13.92
N LEU A 20 0.35 -3.60 -13.21
CA LEU A 20 1.60 -2.87 -13.45
C LEU A 20 2.84 -3.70 -13.07
N LEU A 21 2.77 -4.48 -11.99
CA LEU A 21 3.85 -5.35 -11.54
C LEU A 21 4.06 -6.51 -12.52
N GLU A 22 2.98 -7.17 -12.97
CA GLU A 22 3.04 -8.22 -13.99
C GLU A 22 3.60 -7.69 -15.31
N ALA A 23 3.22 -6.48 -15.73
CA ALA A 23 3.70 -5.88 -16.97
C ALA A 23 5.15 -5.39 -16.89
N SER A 24 5.63 -4.97 -15.72
CA SER A 24 6.97 -4.40 -15.53
C SER A 24 8.02 -5.39 -15.04
N GLY A 25 7.61 -6.53 -14.48
CA GLY A 25 8.51 -7.47 -13.79
C GLY A 25 9.13 -6.87 -12.53
N ALA A 26 8.59 -5.75 -12.03
CA ALA A 26 9.11 -5.10 -10.83
C ALA A 26 8.78 -5.94 -9.59
N VAL A 27 9.79 -6.14 -8.75
CA VAL A 27 9.65 -6.89 -7.48
C VAL A 27 9.21 -6.00 -6.33
N ILE A 28 9.25 -4.67 -6.52
CA ILE A 28 8.97 -3.67 -5.48
C ILE A 28 8.06 -2.57 -6.05
N ALA A 29 6.91 -2.36 -5.41
CA ALA A 29 6.03 -1.21 -5.64
C ALA A 29 6.18 -0.21 -4.48
N VAL A 30 6.39 1.07 -4.80
CA VAL A 30 6.42 2.15 -3.79
C VAL A 30 5.10 2.92 -3.87
N CYS A 31 4.36 2.94 -2.77
CA CYS A 31 3.10 3.68 -2.65
C CYS A 31 3.31 4.92 -1.77
N ASP A 32 3.14 6.10 -2.35
CA ASP A 32 3.14 7.34 -1.60
C ASP A 32 1.77 7.54 -0.91
N VAL A 33 1.80 7.51 0.42
CA VAL A 33 0.64 7.68 1.30
C VAL A 33 0.72 9.00 2.08
N CYS A 34 1.54 9.95 1.62
CA CYS A 34 1.59 11.29 2.20
C CYS A 34 0.22 11.98 2.09
N GLY A 35 -0.30 12.45 3.23
CA GLY A 35 -1.59 13.14 3.31
C GLY A 35 -2.81 12.21 3.27
N VAL A 36 -2.62 10.90 3.34
CA VAL A 36 -3.73 9.95 3.46
C VAL A 36 -4.29 9.97 4.87
N VAL A 37 -5.61 10.11 4.97
CA VAL A 37 -6.30 10.05 6.26
C VAL A 37 -6.27 8.62 6.78
N THR A 38 -5.61 8.43 7.93
CA THR A 38 -5.56 7.14 8.63
C THR A 38 -6.96 6.75 9.09
N ASN A 39 -7.52 5.70 8.49
CA ASN A 39 -8.76 5.08 8.92
C ASN A 39 -8.71 3.56 8.70
N ALA A 40 -9.61 2.82 9.35
CA ALA A 40 -9.65 1.36 9.26
C ALA A 40 -9.82 0.85 7.82
N VAL A 41 -10.53 1.59 6.97
CA VAL A 41 -10.74 1.25 5.55
C VAL A 41 -9.44 1.34 4.76
N THR A 42 -8.65 2.39 5.00
CA THR A 42 -7.35 2.61 4.37
C THR A 42 -6.38 1.52 4.79
N VAL A 43 -6.35 1.16 6.08
CA VAL A 43 -5.45 0.09 6.55
C VAL A 43 -5.88 -1.28 6.05
N ASP A 44 -7.17 -1.62 6.05
CA ASP A 44 -7.66 -2.87 5.45
C ASP A 44 -7.26 -2.96 3.98
N ALA A 45 -7.42 -1.87 3.22
CA ALA A 45 -7.11 -1.88 1.81
C ALA A 45 -5.58 -1.90 1.55
N LEU A 46 -4.76 -1.28 2.40
CA LEU A 46 -3.30 -1.42 2.37
C LEU A 46 -2.85 -2.85 2.73
N ALA A 47 -3.50 -3.49 3.69
CA ALA A 47 -3.23 -4.87 4.06
C ALA A 47 -3.56 -5.83 2.91
N ARG A 48 -4.70 -5.64 2.26
CA ARG A 48 -5.10 -6.39 1.07
C ARG A 48 -4.12 -6.18 -0.10
N LEU A 49 -3.66 -4.95 -0.30
CA LEU A 49 -2.66 -4.61 -1.31
C LEU A 49 -1.35 -5.37 -1.08
N GLN A 50 -0.86 -5.39 0.14
CA GLN A 50 0.34 -6.15 0.49
C GLN A 50 0.15 -7.65 0.29
N LEU A 51 -1.00 -8.18 0.69
CA LEU A 51 -1.30 -9.60 0.53
C LEU A 51 -1.36 -9.98 -0.95
N ALA A 52 -2.01 -9.16 -1.78
CA ALA A 52 -2.05 -9.36 -3.22
C ALA A 52 -0.64 -9.33 -3.81
N ALA A 53 0.15 -8.28 -3.53
CA ALA A 53 1.52 -8.19 -4.02
C ALA A 53 2.38 -9.40 -3.62
N ARG A 54 2.31 -9.83 -2.35
CA ARG A 54 3.05 -11.01 -1.87
C ARG A 54 2.66 -12.30 -2.60
N ARG A 55 1.39 -12.47 -2.97
CA ARG A 55 0.92 -13.62 -3.77
C ARG A 55 1.53 -13.63 -5.17
N HIS A 56 1.85 -12.47 -5.72
CA HIS A 56 2.53 -12.30 -7.00
C HIS A 56 4.06 -12.14 -6.85
N GLY A 57 4.64 -12.46 -5.67
CA GLY A 57 6.08 -12.38 -5.44
C GLY A 57 6.63 -10.95 -5.33
N CYS A 58 5.77 -9.96 -5.16
CA CYS A 58 6.11 -8.55 -5.11
C CYS A 58 6.00 -7.98 -3.69
N GLN A 59 6.81 -6.98 -3.37
CA GLN A 59 6.78 -6.25 -2.11
C GLN A 59 6.20 -4.84 -2.32
N VAL A 60 5.33 -4.40 -1.41
CA VAL A 60 4.81 -3.03 -1.38
C VAL A 60 5.47 -2.27 -0.26
N ARG A 61 5.99 -1.08 -0.57
CA ARG A 61 6.69 -0.18 0.34
C ARG A 61 5.89 1.11 0.47
N LEU A 62 5.43 1.44 1.66
CA LEU A 62 4.68 2.67 1.93
C LEU A 62 5.66 3.80 2.23
N ARG A 63 5.56 4.90 1.48
CA ARG A 63 6.36 6.11 1.65
C ARG A 63 5.48 7.25 2.13
N GLY A 64 5.98 8.05 3.07
CA GLY A 64 5.24 9.22 3.57
C GLY A 64 4.08 8.88 4.51
N ALA A 65 4.10 7.70 5.13
CA ALA A 65 3.14 7.34 6.17
C ALA A 65 3.25 8.31 7.35
N SER A 66 2.11 8.89 7.76
CA SER A 66 2.01 9.63 9.01
C SER A 66 2.26 8.71 10.21
N ASP A 67 2.66 9.28 11.35
CA ASP A 67 2.92 8.50 12.56
C ASP A 67 1.67 7.73 13.02
N ASP A 68 0.47 8.32 12.90
CA ASP A 68 -0.80 7.62 13.13
C ASP A 68 -0.98 6.38 12.23
N LEU A 69 -0.58 6.47 10.96
CA LEU A 69 -0.66 5.35 10.02
C LEU A 69 0.36 4.27 10.39
N ARG A 70 1.56 4.66 10.81
CA ARG A 70 2.60 3.74 11.30
C ARG A 70 2.14 2.98 12.54
N ASP A 71 1.56 3.68 13.51
CA ASP A 71 1.05 3.08 14.73
C ASP A 71 -0.09 2.11 14.45
N LEU A 72 -1.01 2.47 13.56
CA LEU A 72 -2.12 1.59 13.18
C LEU A 72 -1.63 0.36 12.38
N VAL A 73 -0.66 0.55 11.49
CA VAL A 73 -0.02 -0.54 10.73
C VAL A 73 0.76 -1.48 11.66
N ALA A 74 1.49 -0.94 12.63
CA ALA A 74 2.18 -1.72 13.66
C ALA A 74 1.18 -2.46 14.57
N PHE A 75 0.09 -1.81 14.96
CA PHE A 75 -0.99 -2.44 15.73
C PHE A 75 -1.62 -3.62 14.98
N MET A 76 -1.72 -3.54 13.66
CA MET A 76 -2.22 -4.64 12.81
C MET A 76 -1.16 -5.67 12.42
N GLY A 77 0.07 -5.57 12.94
CA GLY A 77 1.16 -6.53 12.68
C GLY A 77 1.79 -6.40 11.28
N LEU A 78 1.63 -5.24 10.64
CA LEU A 78 2.09 -4.96 9.28
C LEU A 78 3.35 -4.07 9.28
N GLN A 79 4.14 -4.02 10.36
CA GLN A 79 5.26 -3.08 10.49
C GLN A 79 6.36 -3.22 9.42
N ASP A 80 6.46 -4.37 8.74
CA ASP A 80 7.52 -4.67 7.77
C ASP A 80 7.39 -3.95 6.41
N VAL A 81 6.35 -3.13 6.23
CA VAL A 81 6.04 -2.50 4.93
C VAL A 81 6.13 -0.99 4.91
N VAL A 82 6.38 -0.34 6.04
CA VAL A 82 6.61 1.10 6.09
C VAL A 82 8.11 1.37 6.01
N VAL A 83 8.52 2.35 5.21
CA VAL A 83 9.93 2.76 5.01
C VAL A 83 10.13 4.23 5.25
#